data_AF-A0A2P6W2S2-F1
#
_entry.id   AF-A0A2P6W2S2-F1
#
_cell.length_a   1.000
_cell.length_b   1.000
_cell.length_c   1.000
_cell.angle_alpha   90.00
_cell.angle_beta   90.00
_cell.angle_gamma   90.00
#
_symmetry.space_group_name_H-M   'P 1'
#
loop_
_entity.id
_entity.type
_entity.pdbx_description
1 polymer ?
#
loop_
_entity_poly.entity_id
_entity_poly.type
_entity_poly.pdbx_seq_one_letter_code
_entity_poly.pdbx_strand_id
1 'polypeptide(L)'
;METKLYIMTITFALLAVPAAAQEEAPDESEPGPGLISSGSMIYGLETAYDNAAMNAGLKKAGNVAQERAAEARQASENNDTKGVEKATKELEKTAGKAEGSDEEGIERAMRMMRETVRNAPNAQARQGMRTALRNMREAQQRRQERRQQGRNPDRNNDPEDSGGGRNLESDGQ
;
A
#
# COMPACT_ATOMS: atom_id res chain seq x y z
N MET A 1 -42.02 3.17 44.40
CA MET A 1 -41.76 2.67 43.03
C MET A 1 -41.10 3.78 42.22
N GLU A 2 -39.92 4.25 42.61
CA GLU A 2 -39.41 5.55 42.11
C GLU A 2 -37.92 5.56 41.76
N THR A 3 -37.30 4.39 41.65
CA THR A 3 -35.86 4.27 41.31
C THR A 3 -35.59 3.61 39.96
N LYS A 4 -36.63 3.13 39.27
CA LYS A 4 -36.49 2.46 37.97
C LYS A 4 -36.69 3.37 36.75
N LEU A 5 -37.05 4.64 36.97
CA LEU A 5 -37.36 5.61 35.90
C LEU A 5 -36.25 6.65 35.64
N TYR A 6 -35.06 6.48 36.21
CA TYR A 6 -33.92 7.37 35.99
C TYR A 6 -32.81 6.78 35.13
N ILE A 7 -32.90 5.48 34.79
CA ILE A 7 -31.85 4.79 34.00
C ILE A 7 -32.14 4.88 32.49
N MET A 8 -33.37 5.17 32.07
CA MET A 8 -33.74 5.24 30.65
C MET A 8 -33.48 6.59 29.97
N THR A 9 -33.16 7.64 30.73
CA THR A 9 -32.95 9.00 30.20
C THR A 9 -31.50 9.32 29.82
N ILE A 10 -30.53 8.47 30.19
CA ILE A 10 -29.12 8.66 29.81
C ILE A 10 -28.86 8.16 28.38
N THR A 11 -29.69 7.26 27.84
CA THR A 11 -29.46 6.63 26.54
C THR A 11 -29.91 7.46 25.33
N PHE A 12 -30.68 8.54 25.52
CA PHE A 12 -31.17 9.38 24.42
C PHE A 12 -30.50 10.75 24.31
N ALA A 13 -29.66 11.14 25.27
CA ALA A 13 -28.99 12.43 25.31
C ALA A 13 -27.63 12.48 24.57
N LEU A 14 -27.21 11.37 23.95
CA LEU A 14 -25.98 11.27 23.14
C LEU A 14 -26.23 11.38 21.62
N LEU A 15 -27.46 11.72 21.21
CA LEU A 15 -27.86 11.92 19.81
C LEU A 15 -28.00 13.40 19.41
N ALA A 16 -27.46 14.32 20.22
CA ALA A 16 -27.36 15.74 19.87
C ALA A 16 -25.92 16.08 19.48
N VAL A 17 -25.43 15.51 18.38
CA VAL A 17 -24.27 16.07 17.69
C VAL A 17 -24.78 17.17 16.76
N PRO A 18 -24.24 18.40 16.81
CA PRO A 18 -24.64 19.45 15.89
C PRO A 18 -24.32 19.01 14.45
N ALA A 19 -25.35 18.98 13.61
CA ALA A 19 -25.27 18.77 12.17
C ALA A 19 -24.69 20.01 11.45
N ALA A 20 -23.51 20.45 11.87
CA ALA A 20 -22.82 21.61 11.34
C ALA A 20 -21.30 21.38 11.32
N ALA A 21 -20.88 20.43 10.48
CA ALA A 21 -19.57 20.41 9.84
C ALA A 21 -19.58 19.31 8.77
N GLN A 22 -20.45 19.46 7.76
CA GLN A 22 -20.04 19.04 6.42
C GLN A 22 -19.04 20.09 5.94
N GLU A 23 -17.85 20.08 6.55
CA GLU A 23 -16.68 20.53 5.82
C GLU A 23 -16.51 19.48 4.74
N GLU A 24 -16.66 19.90 3.48
CA GLU A 24 -16.16 19.13 2.35
C GLU A 24 -14.70 18.81 2.68
N ALA A 25 -14.44 17.56 3.07
CA ALA A 25 -13.10 17.10 3.33
C ALA A 25 -12.32 17.36 2.05
N PRO A 26 -11.23 18.16 2.07
CA PRO A 26 -10.33 18.15 0.93
C PRO A 26 -9.82 16.72 0.85
N ASP A 27 -10.17 16.03 -0.24
CA ASP A 27 -9.72 14.68 -0.62
C ASP A 27 -8.21 14.70 -0.99
N GLU A 28 -7.43 15.51 -0.27
CA GLU A 28 -6.03 15.87 -0.53
C GLU A 28 -5.20 16.02 0.76
N SER A 29 -5.72 15.67 1.94
CA SER A 29 -4.82 15.56 3.10
C SER A 29 -3.81 14.45 2.84
N GLU A 30 -2.58 14.82 2.50
CA GLU A 30 -1.47 13.89 2.31
C GLU A 30 -1.39 12.96 3.54
N PRO A 31 -1.37 11.62 3.34
CA PRO A 31 -1.33 10.69 4.46
C PRO A 31 -0.11 10.97 5.33
N GLY A 32 -0.35 11.36 6.58
CA GLY A 32 0.69 11.50 7.60
C GLY A 32 1.25 10.15 8.04
N PRO A 33 2.21 10.13 8.98
CA PRO A 33 2.66 8.88 9.58
C PRO A 33 1.49 8.16 10.28
N GLY A 34 1.56 6.83 10.35
CA GLY A 34 0.59 6.01 11.07
C GLY A 34 0.47 6.40 12.54
N LEU A 35 -0.58 5.92 13.19
CA LEU A 35 -0.82 6.21 14.61
C LEU A 35 0.24 5.56 15.50
N ILE A 36 0.85 4.48 15.04
CA ILE A 36 1.86 3.74 15.77
C ILE A 36 3.23 3.97 15.13
N SER A 37 4.18 4.47 15.92
CA SER A 37 5.55 4.65 15.47
C SER A 37 6.19 3.32 15.01
N SER A 38 6.91 3.37 13.89
CA SER A 38 7.64 2.23 13.32
C SER A 38 8.69 1.63 14.26
N GLY A 39 9.19 2.41 15.21
CA GLY A 39 10.09 1.94 16.27
C GLY A 39 9.42 1.05 17.32
N SER A 40 8.10 1.12 17.46
CA SER A 40 7.38 0.46 18.56
C SER A 40 7.24 -1.07 18.39
N MET A 41 6.93 -1.77 19.48
CA MET A 41 6.65 -3.22 19.47
C MET A 41 5.31 -3.55 18.80
N ILE A 42 4.32 -2.65 18.91
CA ILE A 42 2.96 -2.88 18.42
C ILE A 42 2.76 -2.45 16.97
N TYR A 43 3.77 -1.85 16.32
CA TYR A 43 3.75 -1.45 14.91
C TYR A 43 3.38 -2.61 13.95
N GLY A 44 3.74 -3.84 14.32
CA GLY A 44 3.34 -5.05 13.60
C GLY A 44 1.82 -5.23 13.46
N LEU A 45 1.04 -4.71 14.41
CA LEU A 45 -0.43 -4.79 14.39
C LEU A 45 -1.04 -3.79 13.40
N GLU A 46 -0.56 -2.54 13.39
CA GLU A 46 -1.03 -1.53 12.42
C GLU A 46 -0.69 -1.95 11.00
N THR A 47 0.56 -2.36 10.77
CA THR A 47 0.98 -2.89 9.47
C THR A 47 0.19 -4.11 9.03
N ALA A 48 -0.17 -5.02 9.94
CA ALA A 48 -1.03 -6.15 9.63
C ALA A 48 -2.46 -5.70 9.25
N TYR A 49 -3.02 -4.75 10.01
CA TYR A 49 -4.32 -4.16 9.71
C TYR A 49 -4.33 -3.49 8.33
N ASP A 50 -3.33 -2.68 7.99
CA ASP A 50 -3.26 -2.01 6.70
C ASP A 50 -3.09 -3.00 5.56
N ASN A 51 -2.29 -4.04 5.76
CA ASN A 51 -2.17 -5.12 4.79
C ASN A 51 -3.50 -5.85 4.55
N ALA A 52 -4.27 -6.11 5.61
CA ALA A 52 -5.59 -6.73 5.49
C ALA A 52 -6.60 -5.80 4.81
N ALA A 53 -6.61 -4.52 5.19
CA ALA A 53 -7.48 -3.50 4.61
C ALA A 53 -7.17 -3.28 3.11
N MET A 54 -5.90 -3.27 2.71
CA MET A 54 -5.50 -3.23 1.30
C MET A 54 -5.98 -4.47 0.55
N ASN A 55 -5.76 -5.66 1.10
CA ASN A 55 -6.20 -6.91 0.46
C ASN A 55 -7.73 -7.00 0.35
N ALA A 56 -8.47 -6.36 1.24
CA ALA A 56 -9.93 -6.26 1.20
C ALA A 56 -10.44 -5.12 0.30
N GLY A 57 -9.55 -4.34 -0.33
CA GLY A 57 -9.90 -3.18 -1.15
C GLY A 57 -10.41 -1.96 -0.36
N LEU A 58 -10.28 -1.97 0.98
CA LEU A 58 -10.73 -0.90 1.86
C LEU A 58 -9.71 0.24 1.99
N LYS A 59 -8.43 -0.02 1.69
CA LYS A 59 -7.36 0.97 1.65
C LYS A 59 -6.58 0.87 0.34
N LYS A 60 -6.25 2.02 -0.25
CA LYS A 60 -5.39 2.10 -1.45
C LYS A 60 -3.92 1.89 -1.07
N ALA A 61 -3.18 1.12 -1.86
CA ALA A 61 -1.76 0.90 -1.63
C ALA A 61 -0.94 2.17 -1.81
N GLY A 62 -1.39 3.09 -2.68
CA GLY A 62 -0.79 4.41 -2.82
C GLY A 62 -0.86 5.25 -1.54
N ASN A 63 -1.92 5.12 -0.74
CA ASN A 63 -2.07 5.86 0.52
C ASN A 63 -1.19 5.25 1.62
N VAL A 64 -1.22 3.92 1.75
CA VAL A 64 -0.37 3.21 2.71
C VAL A 64 1.11 3.42 2.41
N ALA A 65 1.50 3.53 1.13
CA ALA A 65 2.88 3.84 0.76
C ALA A 65 3.30 5.25 1.22
N GLN A 66 2.42 6.25 1.11
CA GLN A 66 2.71 7.59 1.63
C GLN A 66 2.89 7.58 3.14
N GLU A 67 2.01 6.87 3.86
CA GLU A 67 2.10 6.68 5.30
C GLU A 67 3.44 6.04 5.72
N ARG A 68 3.88 4.96 5.04
CA ARG A 68 5.19 4.34 5.32
C ARG A 68 6.38 5.25 4.98
N ALA A 69 6.27 6.08 3.94
CA ALA A 69 7.28 7.09 3.64
C ALA A 69 7.34 8.18 4.72
N ALA A 70 6.18 8.59 5.26
CA ALA A 70 6.08 9.53 6.36
C ALA A 70 6.69 8.97 7.66
N GLU A 71 6.44 7.70 7.96
CA GLU A 71 7.03 7.01 9.11
C GLU A 71 8.55 6.86 8.97
N ALA A 72 9.05 6.55 7.77
CA ALA A 72 10.48 6.51 7.50
C ALA A 72 11.14 7.88 7.72
N ARG A 73 10.45 8.96 7.29
CA ARG A 73 10.88 10.34 7.56
C ARG A 73 10.92 10.64 9.06
N GLN A 74 9.83 10.39 9.76
CA GLN A 74 9.73 10.62 11.20
C GLN A 74 10.80 9.83 11.98
N ALA A 75 10.99 8.55 11.65
CA ALA A 75 12.03 7.72 12.27
C ALA A 75 13.44 8.26 11.96
N SER A 76 13.68 8.75 10.75
CA SER A 76 14.96 9.37 10.37
C SER A 76 15.21 10.67 11.14
N GLU A 77 14.20 11.52 11.30
CA GLU A 77 14.28 12.77 12.08
C GLU A 77 14.59 12.48 13.56
N ASN A 78 14.06 11.38 14.10
CA ASN A 78 14.31 10.92 15.46
C ASN A 78 15.61 10.10 15.63
N ASN A 79 16.45 9.98 14.59
CA ASN A 79 17.63 9.11 14.57
C ASN A 79 17.34 7.61 14.86
N ASP A 80 16.09 7.16 14.71
CA ASP A 80 15.70 5.77 14.87
C ASP A 80 15.96 4.96 13.59
N THR A 81 17.18 4.42 13.50
CA THR A 81 17.61 3.65 12.32
C THR A 81 16.79 2.36 12.15
N LYS A 82 16.31 1.75 13.24
CA LYS A 82 15.47 0.54 13.17
C LYS A 82 14.07 0.87 12.68
N GLY A 83 13.51 2.00 13.12
CA GLY A 83 12.24 2.53 12.62
C GLY A 83 12.29 2.83 11.12
N VAL A 84 13.39 3.44 10.65
CA VAL A 84 13.62 3.66 9.20
C VAL A 84 13.65 2.34 8.45
N GLU A 85 14.41 1.35 8.93
CA GLU A 85 14.50 0.04 8.28
C GLU A 85 13.14 -0.66 8.19
N LYS A 86 12.36 -0.67 9.27
CA LYS A 86 11.01 -1.24 9.29
C LYS A 86 10.05 -0.53 8.33
N ALA A 87 9.99 0.81 8.40
CA ALA A 87 9.10 1.60 7.57
C ALA A 87 9.44 1.47 6.08
N THR A 88 10.74 1.49 5.73
CA THR A 88 11.19 1.30 4.34
C THR A 88 10.91 -0.11 3.81
N LYS A 89 11.02 -1.14 4.64
CA LYS A 89 10.65 -2.51 4.27
C LYS A 89 9.15 -2.66 4.01
N GLU A 90 8.30 -2.12 4.86
CA GLU A 90 6.85 -2.14 4.62
C GLU A 90 6.45 -1.25 3.43
N LEU A 91 7.16 -0.14 3.19
CA LEU A 91 7.00 0.68 1.99
C LEU A 91 7.27 -0.12 0.72
N GLU A 92 8.38 -0.86 0.65
CA GLU A 92 8.72 -1.72 -0.50
C GLU A 92 7.63 -2.77 -0.76
N LYS A 93 7.16 -3.42 0.30
CA LYS A 93 6.10 -4.43 0.25
C LYS A 93 4.78 -3.84 -0.25
N THR A 94 4.38 -2.69 0.28
CA THR A 94 3.17 -1.96 -0.17
C THR A 94 3.30 -1.54 -1.62
N ALA A 95 4.46 -1.01 -2.02
CA ALA A 95 4.72 -0.63 -3.41
C ALA A 95 4.64 -1.83 -4.36
N GLY A 96 5.06 -3.02 -3.93
CA GLY A 96 4.94 -4.27 -4.70
C GLY A 96 3.49 -4.73 -4.92
N LYS A 97 2.56 -4.35 -4.04
CA LYS A 97 1.13 -4.67 -4.15
C LYS A 97 0.30 -3.64 -4.92
N ALA A 98 0.84 -2.43 -5.12
CA ALA A 98 0.10 -1.35 -5.76
C ALA A 98 -0.26 -1.65 -7.23
N GLU A 99 -1.45 -1.21 -7.62
CA GLU A 99 -1.98 -1.32 -8.97
C GLU A 99 -1.83 0.00 -9.74
N GLY A 100 -2.44 0.11 -10.93
CA GLY A 100 -2.36 1.34 -11.72
C GLY A 100 -3.14 2.52 -11.16
N SER A 101 -4.20 2.25 -10.43
CA SER A 101 -4.93 3.27 -9.66
C SER A 101 -4.12 3.87 -8.51
N ASP A 102 -3.00 3.26 -8.11
CA ASP A 102 -2.15 3.70 -7.00
C ASP A 102 -0.93 4.53 -7.44
N GLU A 103 -0.72 4.71 -8.75
CA GLU A 103 0.54 5.24 -9.30
C GLU A 103 0.92 6.61 -8.72
N GLU A 104 -0.06 7.51 -8.60
CA GLU A 104 0.15 8.83 -8.01
C GLU A 104 0.62 8.75 -6.54
N GLY A 105 0.00 7.88 -5.74
CA GLY A 105 0.37 7.71 -4.34
C GLY A 105 1.77 7.12 -4.17
N ILE A 106 2.13 6.16 -5.03
CA ILE A 106 3.50 5.61 -5.07
C ILE A 106 4.51 6.70 -5.46
N GLU A 107 4.18 7.57 -6.42
CA GLU A 107 5.05 8.68 -6.80
C GLU A 107 5.24 9.70 -5.69
N ARG A 108 4.16 10.06 -4.97
CA ARG A 108 4.20 10.90 -3.78
C ARG A 108 5.12 10.29 -2.71
N ALA A 109 4.95 9.02 -2.40
CA ALA A 109 5.82 8.30 -1.46
C ALA A 109 7.30 8.33 -1.89
N MET A 110 7.59 8.11 -3.17
CA MET A 110 8.96 8.22 -3.70
C MET A 110 9.52 9.65 -3.67
N ARG A 111 8.69 10.70 -3.78
CA ARG A 111 9.12 12.10 -3.63
C ARG A 111 9.51 12.38 -2.17
N MET A 112 8.67 12.01 -1.22
CA MET A 112 8.95 12.14 0.21
C MET A 112 10.22 11.41 0.63
N MET A 113 10.40 10.18 0.15
CA MET A 113 11.61 9.41 0.41
C MET A 113 12.87 10.06 -0.16
N ARG A 114 12.79 10.66 -1.37
CA ARG A 114 13.92 11.39 -1.97
C ARG A 114 14.31 12.62 -1.14
N GLU A 115 13.33 13.35 -0.63
CA GLU A 115 13.57 14.50 0.26
C GLU A 115 14.20 14.04 1.57
N THR A 116 13.64 13.00 2.18
CA THR A 116 14.13 12.42 3.44
C THR A 116 15.58 11.95 3.31
N VAL A 117 15.96 11.30 2.22
CA VAL A 117 17.35 10.87 1.96
C VAL A 117 18.34 12.04 1.96
N ARG A 118 17.94 13.23 1.48
CA ARG A 118 18.80 14.41 1.45
C ARG A 118 19.04 14.97 2.85
N ASN A 119 18.01 14.93 3.69
CA ASN A 119 18.01 15.54 5.02
C ASN A 119 18.35 14.56 6.15
N ALA A 120 18.42 13.26 5.86
CA ALA A 120 18.63 12.25 6.87
C ALA A 120 20.03 12.37 7.52
N PRO A 121 20.10 12.43 8.86
CA PRO A 121 21.36 12.63 9.59
C PRO A 121 22.27 11.39 9.52
N ASN A 122 21.68 10.20 9.43
CA ASN A 122 22.37 8.92 9.54
C ASN A 122 22.66 8.30 8.16
N ALA A 123 23.91 7.86 7.95
CA ALA A 123 24.35 7.25 6.68
C ALA A 123 23.68 5.89 6.38
N GLN A 124 23.47 5.06 7.39
CA GLN A 124 22.76 3.78 7.27
C GLN A 124 21.29 3.99 6.92
N ALA A 125 20.62 4.95 7.58
CA ALA A 125 19.25 5.32 7.24
C ALA A 125 19.17 5.82 5.79
N ARG A 126 20.10 6.69 5.36
CA ARG A 126 20.20 7.13 3.95
C ARG A 126 20.36 5.97 2.99
N GLN A 127 21.21 4.99 3.32
CA GLN A 127 21.42 3.82 2.47
C GLN A 127 20.16 2.97 2.35
N GLY A 128 19.50 2.64 3.47
CA GLY A 128 18.25 1.86 3.47
C GLY A 128 17.16 2.53 2.62
N MET A 129 16.94 3.84 2.84
CA MET A 129 15.97 4.60 2.06
C MET A 129 16.31 4.69 0.56
N ARG A 130 17.59 4.76 0.19
CA ARG A 130 18.02 4.72 -1.22
C ARG A 130 17.76 3.36 -1.87
N THR A 131 17.96 2.28 -1.12
CA THR A 131 17.63 0.92 -1.58
C THR A 131 16.14 0.79 -1.83
N ALA A 132 15.30 1.23 -0.87
CA ALA A 132 13.85 1.24 -1.04
C ALA A 132 13.39 2.04 -2.25
N LEU A 133 13.93 3.25 -2.44
CA LEU A 133 13.65 4.04 -3.65
C LEU A 133 14.00 3.32 -4.95
N ARG A 134 15.09 2.57 -4.99
CA ARG A 134 15.48 1.78 -6.17
C ARG A 134 14.49 0.66 -6.42
N ASN A 135 14.18 -0.12 -5.38
CA ASN A 135 13.23 -1.24 -5.44
C ASN A 135 11.83 -0.78 -5.89
N MET A 136 11.37 0.38 -5.39
CA MET A 136 10.10 0.97 -5.80
C MET A 136 10.09 1.37 -7.29
N ARG A 137 11.17 1.97 -7.80
CA ARG A 137 11.28 2.33 -9.23
C ARG A 137 11.27 1.10 -10.11
N GLU A 138 12.02 0.07 -9.75
CA GLU A 138 12.02 -1.21 -10.47
C GLU A 138 10.64 -1.86 -10.46
N ALA A 139 9.93 -1.80 -9.33
CA ALA A 139 8.54 -2.26 -9.24
C ALA A 139 7.59 -1.44 -10.13
N GLN A 140 7.75 -0.12 -10.22
CA GLN A 140 6.96 0.74 -11.13
C GLN A 140 7.25 0.41 -12.60
N GLN A 141 8.53 0.30 -12.99
CA GLN A 141 8.95 -0.05 -14.35
C GLN A 141 8.38 -1.41 -14.79
N ARG A 142 8.54 -2.45 -13.97
CA ARG A 142 7.96 -3.78 -14.25
C ARG A 142 6.44 -3.74 -14.43
N ARG A 143 5.73 -2.86 -13.73
CA ARG A 143 4.29 -2.67 -13.90
C ARG A 143 3.97 -2.00 -15.24
N GLN A 144 4.72 -0.97 -15.62
CA GLN A 144 4.55 -0.29 -16.91
C GLN A 144 4.84 -1.25 -18.07
N GLU A 145 5.90 -2.06 -17.98
CA GLU A 145 6.22 -3.10 -18.97
C GLU A 145 5.09 -4.13 -19.10
N ARG A 146 4.55 -4.63 -17.99
CA ARG A 146 3.40 -5.55 -18.00
C ARG A 146 2.15 -4.96 -18.64
N ARG A 147 1.87 -3.66 -18.42
CA ARG A 147 0.75 -2.97 -19.08
C ARG A 147 0.96 -2.84 -20.59
N GLN A 148 2.21 -2.61 -21.03
CA GLN A 148 2.54 -2.54 -22.45
C GLN A 148 2.46 -3.92 -23.12
N GLN A 149 2.89 -4.98 -22.44
CA GLN A 149 2.78 -6.36 -22.93
C GLN A 149 1.31 -6.85 -22.96
N GLY A 150 0.51 -6.53 -21.94
CA GLY A 150 -0.93 -6.86 -21.90
C GLY A 150 -1.80 -6.05 -22.87
N ARG A 151 -1.30 -4.95 -23.42
CA ARG A 151 -1.97 -4.15 -24.48
C ARG A 151 -1.70 -4.64 -25.90
N ASN A 152 -0.92 -5.72 -26.07
CA ASN A 152 -0.73 -6.41 -27.35
C ASN A 152 -1.49 -7.76 -27.35
N PRO A 153 -2.83 -7.79 -27.45
CA PRO A 153 -3.56 -9.04 -27.63
C PRO A 153 -3.53 -9.55 -29.09
N ASP A 154 -2.83 -8.88 -30.02
CA ASP A 154 -3.02 -9.10 -31.46
C ASP A 154 -1.71 -9.31 -32.25
N ARG A 155 -0.94 -10.32 -31.84
CA ARG A 155 -0.06 -11.05 -32.76
C ARG A 155 -0.28 -12.55 -32.55
N ASN A 156 -1.30 -13.05 -33.24
CA ASN A 156 -1.56 -14.43 -33.68
C ASN A 156 -2.86 -15.06 -33.14
N ASN A 157 -4.00 -14.57 -33.65
CA ASN A 157 -5.01 -15.48 -34.23
C ASN A 157 -4.46 -15.90 -35.62
N ASP A 158 -4.62 -17.11 -36.17
CA ASP A 158 -5.72 -18.08 -36.07
C ASP A 158 -5.27 -19.47 -36.62
N PRO A 159 -6.13 -20.51 -36.55
CA PRO A 159 -5.87 -21.93 -36.76
C PRO A 159 -6.15 -22.44 -38.18
N GLU A 160 -5.38 -23.42 -38.65
CA GLU A 160 -5.73 -24.34 -39.73
C GLU A 160 -5.30 -25.75 -39.25
N ASP A 161 -6.22 -26.65 -38.90
CA ASP A 161 -6.93 -27.55 -39.81
C ASP A 161 -6.01 -28.38 -40.72
N SER A 162 -5.59 -29.56 -40.25
CA SER A 162 -5.49 -30.74 -41.11
C SER A 162 -5.20 -32.04 -40.34
N GLY A 163 -6.16 -32.97 -40.40
CA GLY A 163 -5.97 -34.43 -40.37
C GLY A 163 -5.58 -35.02 -39.00
N GLY A 164 -6.42 -35.78 -38.29
CA GLY A 164 -7.26 -36.86 -38.81
C GLY A 164 -6.38 -38.06 -39.22
N GLY A 165 -6.25 -39.06 -38.34
CA GLY A 165 -5.62 -40.33 -38.73
C GLY A 165 -5.04 -41.14 -37.57
N ARG A 166 -5.90 -41.87 -36.86
CA ARG A 166 -5.50 -43.05 -36.09
C ARG A 166 -4.92 -44.07 -37.07
N ASN A 167 -3.81 -44.71 -36.72
CA ASN A 167 -3.47 -46.08 -37.11
C ASN A 167 -2.34 -46.56 -36.19
N LEU A 168 -2.73 -47.19 -35.08
CA LEU A 168 -1.87 -48.11 -34.33
C LEU A 168 -2.48 -49.50 -34.52
N GLU A 169 -2.22 -50.08 -35.69
CA GLU A 169 -2.27 -51.52 -35.93
C GLU A 169 -0.89 -51.92 -36.45
N SER A 170 -0.17 -52.67 -35.65
CA SER A 170 0.85 -53.59 -36.11
C SER A 170 0.91 -54.74 -35.12
N ASP A 171 -0.06 -55.63 -35.26
CA ASP A 171 0.18 -57.05 -35.02
C ASP A 171 1.26 -57.52 -36.01
N GLY A 172 2.24 -58.26 -35.51
CA GLY A 172 3.30 -58.81 -36.37
C GLY A 172 4.40 -59.48 -35.57
N GLN A 173 4.09 -60.71 -35.13
CA GLN A 173 4.92 -61.93 -35.08
C GLN A 173 6.45 -61.78 -35.03
#